data_AF-A0A5Q6RWZ4-F1
#
_entry.id   AF-A0A5Q6RWZ4-F1
#
_cell.length_a   1.000
_cell.length_b   1.000
_cell.length_c   1.000
_cell.angle_alpha   90.00
_cell.angle_beta   90.00
_cell.angle_gamma   90.00
#
_symmetry.space_group_name_H-M   'P 1'
#
loop_
_entity.id
_entity.type
_entity.pdbx_description
1 polymer ?
#
loop_
_entity_poly.entity_id
_entity_poly.type
_entity_poly.pdbx_seq_one_letter_code
_entity_poly.pdbx_strand_id
1 'polypeptide(L)'
;MTTSSLADEVRAAVRARGIDPLRDAETVHRIAEEVAAAHDQRSLTGAVAPLADPQATVGELVAAVAGLGPLQPYLDDPDVEEIWINEPSRVFVARGGRHELTSVILGAAEVRELVERMLATSGRRLDLSQPFVDATLPGGHRLHVVLEGISRGFAAVNIRKFAGCLLLEV
;
A
#
# COMPACT_ATOMS: atom_id res chain seq x y z
N MET A 1 -18.04 11.15 -2.05
CA MET A 1 -16.67 11.59 -2.36
C MET A 1 -15.76 10.45 -1.92
N THR A 2 -14.94 9.90 -2.81
CA THR A 2 -14.17 8.68 -2.54
C THR A 2 -12.82 9.03 -1.91
N THR A 3 -12.27 8.16 -1.06
CA THR A 3 -10.91 8.27 -0.46
C THR A 3 -9.84 8.64 -1.51
N SER A 4 -10.03 8.23 -2.76
CA SER A 4 -9.18 8.59 -3.91
C SER A 4 -8.93 10.09 -4.08
N SER A 5 -9.95 10.95 -3.91
CA SER A 5 -9.80 12.41 -4.07
C SER A 5 -8.89 13.03 -3.01
N LEU A 6 -8.98 12.55 -1.76
CA LEU A 6 -8.15 13.03 -0.66
C LEU A 6 -6.71 12.52 -0.81
N ALA A 7 -6.53 11.29 -1.29
CA ALA A 7 -5.20 10.74 -1.57
C ALA A 7 -4.47 11.58 -2.63
N ASP A 8 -5.18 12.07 -3.64
CA ASP A 8 -4.60 12.96 -4.65
C ASP A 8 -4.21 14.33 -4.11
N GLU A 9 -4.98 14.90 -3.17
CA GLU A 9 -4.62 16.12 -2.44
C GLU A 9 -3.33 15.91 -1.64
N VAL A 10 -3.20 14.79 -0.91
CA VAL A 10 -1.98 14.44 -0.16
C VAL A 10 -0.79 14.27 -1.11
N ARG A 11 -0.94 13.53 -2.22
CA ARG A 11 0.12 13.36 -3.23
C ARG A 11 0.56 14.69 -3.83
N ALA A 12 -0.39 15.60 -4.11
CA ALA A 12 -0.08 16.92 -4.62
C ALA A 12 0.72 17.74 -3.60
N ALA A 13 0.32 17.72 -2.32
CA ALA A 13 1.02 18.41 -1.24
C ALA A 13 2.45 17.85 -1.03
N VAL A 14 2.62 16.53 -1.05
CA VAL A 14 3.94 15.88 -0.97
C VAL A 14 4.84 16.30 -2.13
N ARG A 15 4.35 16.25 -3.37
CA ARG A 15 5.11 16.71 -4.55
C ARG A 15 5.50 18.18 -4.46
N ALA A 16 4.56 19.04 -4.07
CA ALA A 16 4.81 20.49 -3.97
C ALA A 16 5.89 20.83 -2.93
N ARG A 17 6.02 20.01 -1.89
CA ARG A 17 7.01 20.18 -0.81
C ARG A 17 8.31 19.39 -1.06
N GLY A 18 8.41 18.63 -2.16
CA GLY A 18 9.61 17.87 -2.51
C GLY A 18 9.94 16.72 -1.55
N ILE A 19 8.92 16.15 -0.89
CA ILE A 19 9.09 15.08 0.10
C ILE A 19 9.16 13.73 -0.62
N ASP A 20 10.07 12.85 -0.20
CA ASP A 20 10.09 11.44 -0.62
C ASP A 20 9.16 10.64 0.32
N PRO A 21 7.97 10.19 -0.14
CA PRO A 21 7.01 9.51 0.73
C PRO A 21 7.56 8.24 1.38
N LEU A 22 8.52 7.59 0.73
CA LEU A 22 9.08 6.32 1.18
C LEU A 22 10.16 6.50 2.25
N ARG A 23 10.73 7.71 2.36
CA ARG A 23 11.75 8.04 3.35
C ARG A 23 11.23 8.87 4.51
N ASP A 24 10.22 9.70 4.26
CA ASP A 24 9.68 10.65 5.24
C ASP A 24 8.21 10.33 5.58
N ALA A 25 7.95 9.10 6.04
CA ALA A 25 6.60 8.65 6.37
C ALA A 25 5.91 9.52 7.45
N GLU A 26 6.67 10.02 8.44
CA GLU A 26 6.13 10.95 9.46
C GLU A 26 5.66 12.27 8.85
N THR A 27 6.41 12.79 7.87
CA THR A 27 6.01 14.03 7.18
C THR A 27 4.77 13.79 6.33
N VAL A 28 4.66 12.63 5.67
CA VAL A 28 3.44 12.25 4.94
C VAL A 28 2.25 12.12 5.88
N HIS A 29 2.45 11.53 7.06
CA HIS A 29 1.41 11.42 8.09
C HIS A 29 0.86 12.79 8.48
N ARG A 30 1.75 13.73 8.81
CA ARG A 30 1.36 15.11 9.13
C ARG A 30 0.63 15.79 7.97
N ILE A 31 1.04 15.57 6.73
CA ILE A 31 0.32 16.10 5.55
C ILE A 31 -1.07 15.49 5.43
N ALA A 32 -1.22 14.18 5.68
CA ALA A 32 -2.51 13.53 5.66
C ALA A 32 -3.45 14.09 6.75
N GLU A 33 -2.93 14.34 7.95
CA GLU A 33 -3.67 15.04 9.02
C GLU A 33 -4.09 16.45 8.60
N GLU A 34 -3.17 17.23 8.01
CA GLU A 34 -3.45 18.58 7.49
C GLU A 34 -4.59 18.55 6.44
N VAL A 35 -4.54 17.61 5.50
CA VAL A 35 -5.55 17.45 4.44
C VAL A 35 -6.90 16.99 5.02
N ALA A 36 -6.89 16.03 5.95
CA ALA A 36 -8.11 15.55 6.61
C ALA A 36 -8.78 16.66 7.44
N ALA A 37 -8.00 17.45 8.19
CA ALA A 37 -8.51 18.59 8.95
C ALA A 37 -9.07 19.70 8.04
N ALA A 38 -8.40 20.00 6.92
CA ALA A 38 -8.91 20.96 5.94
C ALA A 38 -10.19 20.46 5.25
N HIS A 39 -10.33 19.16 5.03
CA HIS A 39 -11.58 18.55 4.56
C HIS A 39 -12.70 18.68 5.60
N ASP A 40 -12.41 18.38 6.87
CA ASP A 40 -13.38 18.52 7.95
C ASP A 40 -13.91 19.96 8.06
N GLN A 41 -13.03 20.96 7.99
CA GLN A 41 -13.41 22.37 7.96
C GLN A 41 -14.32 22.72 6.78
N ARG A 42 -14.04 22.20 5.58
CA ARG A 42 -14.91 22.36 4.39
C ARG A 42 -16.28 21.68 4.58
N SER A 43 -16.33 20.61 5.38
CA SER A 43 -17.58 19.89 5.66
C SER A 43 -18.52 20.70 6.56
N LEU A 44 -17.98 21.50 7.48
CA LEU A 44 -18.76 22.38 8.35
C LEU A 44 -19.55 23.46 7.58
N THR A 45 -19.06 23.88 6.41
CA THR A 45 -19.76 24.82 5.53
C THR A 45 -20.72 24.13 4.55
N GLY A 46 -20.85 22.80 4.63
CA GLY A 46 -21.68 21.98 3.73
C GLY A 46 -21.10 21.80 2.32
N ALA A 47 -19.84 22.18 2.07
CA ALA A 47 -19.23 22.09 0.74
C ALA A 47 -18.86 20.64 0.38
N VAL A 48 -18.59 19.81 1.39
CA VAL A 48 -18.26 18.38 1.26
C VAL A 48 -18.91 17.58 2.39
N ALA A 49 -19.03 16.26 2.21
CA ALA A 49 -19.51 15.38 3.28
C ALA A 49 -18.45 15.23 4.39
N PRO A 50 -18.85 15.14 5.67
CA PRO A 50 -17.92 14.91 6.77
C PRO A 50 -17.25 13.53 6.66
N LEU A 51 -16.06 13.41 7.23
CA LEU A 51 -15.39 12.12 7.39
C LEU A 51 -16.08 11.34 8.51
N ALA A 52 -16.41 10.07 8.25
CA ALA A 52 -17.03 9.22 9.26
C ALA A 52 -16.05 8.91 10.42
N ASP A 53 -14.78 8.65 10.07
CA ASP A 53 -13.69 8.44 11.01
C ASP A 53 -12.42 9.15 10.45
N PRO A 54 -12.08 10.34 10.98
CA PRO A 54 -10.91 11.08 10.54
C PRO A 54 -9.60 10.31 10.74
N GLN A 55 -9.46 9.55 11.83
CA GLN A 55 -8.21 8.88 12.16
C GLN A 55 -7.99 7.66 11.25
N ALA A 56 -9.04 6.87 11.01
CA ALA A 56 -8.98 5.81 10.01
C ALA A 56 -8.68 6.35 8.61
N THR A 57 -9.32 7.47 8.24
CA THR A 57 -9.07 8.15 6.95
C THR A 57 -7.61 8.56 6.81
N VAL A 58 -7.01 9.17 7.84
CA VAL A 58 -5.58 9.53 7.83
C VAL A 58 -4.72 8.28 7.61
N GLY A 59 -5.02 7.17 8.28
CA GLY A 59 -4.33 5.88 8.06
C GLY A 59 -4.42 5.40 6.61
N GLU A 60 -5.61 5.44 6.01
CA GLU A 60 -5.83 5.10 4.59
C GLU A 60 -5.03 6.01 3.64
N LEU A 61 -5.00 7.32 3.92
CA LEU A 61 -4.26 8.29 3.13
C LEU A 61 -2.75 8.07 3.20
N VAL A 62 -2.23 7.80 4.41
CA VAL A 62 -0.81 7.48 4.61
C VAL A 62 -0.48 6.17 3.90
N ALA A 63 -1.30 5.14 4.03
CA ALA A 63 -1.12 3.88 3.33
C ALA A 63 -1.09 4.10 1.80
N ALA A 64 -1.97 4.95 1.28
CA ALA A 64 -2.07 5.24 -0.16
C ALA A 64 -0.89 6.05 -0.74
N VAL A 65 -0.15 6.79 0.09
CA VAL A 65 0.94 7.68 -0.35
C VAL A 65 2.32 7.20 0.06
N ALA A 66 2.49 6.73 1.31
CA ALA A 66 3.75 6.27 1.88
C ALA A 66 3.79 4.76 2.17
N GLY A 67 2.64 4.08 2.15
CA GLY A 67 2.54 2.63 2.42
C GLY A 67 2.28 1.78 1.17
N LEU A 68 1.68 0.61 1.40
CA LEU A 68 1.29 -0.35 0.35
C LEU A 68 -0.19 -0.25 -0.02
N GLY A 69 -0.80 0.91 0.21
CA GLY A 69 -2.18 1.23 -0.17
C GLY A 69 -3.19 0.18 0.32
N PRO A 70 -4.01 -0.39 -0.57
CA PRO A 70 -5.05 -1.34 -0.17
C PRO A 70 -4.52 -2.67 0.37
N LEU A 71 -3.22 -2.96 0.22
CA LEU A 71 -2.61 -4.14 0.84
C LEU A 71 -2.22 -3.91 2.30
N GLN A 72 -2.12 -2.66 2.73
CA GLN A 72 -1.61 -2.30 4.07
C GLN A 72 -2.36 -3.02 5.20
N PRO A 73 -3.71 -3.10 5.21
CA PRO A 73 -4.43 -3.81 6.27
C PRO A 73 -4.03 -5.28 6.41
N TYR A 74 -3.69 -5.97 5.31
CA TYR A 74 -3.25 -7.36 5.33
C TYR A 74 -1.79 -7.51 5.78
N LEU A 75 -0.95 -6.51 5.51
CA LEU A 75 0.40 -6.47 6.07
C LEU A 75 0.39 -6.21 7.58
N ASP A 76 -0.53 -5.40 8.07
CA ASP A 76 -0.62 -5.05 9.49
C ASP A 76 -1.30 -6.15 10.33
N ASP A 77 -2.13 -6.98 9.71
CA ASP A 77 -2.88 -8.04 10.38
C ASP A 77 -1.99 -9.24 10.79
N PRO A 78 -1.80 -9.51 12.09
CA PRO A 78 -0.87 -10.54 12.57
C PRO A 78 -1.24 -11.96 12.15
N ASP A 79 -2.50 -12.24 11.81
CA ASP A 79 -2.95 -13.57 11.39
C ASP A 79 -2.68 -13.84 9.89
N VAL A 80 -2.31 -12.80 9.11
CA VAL A 80 -1.90 -12.98 7.72
C VAL A 80 -0.45 -13.43 7.65
N GLU A 81 -0.23 -14.55 6.97
CA GLU A 81 1.08 -15.17 6.76
C GLU A 81 1.68 -14.77 5.41
N GLU A 82 0.87 -14.78 4.35
CA GLU A 82 1.29 -14.47 2.97
C GLU A 82 0.23 -13.66 2.23
N ILE A 83 0.67 -12.90 1.22
CA ILE A 83 -0.18 -12.13 0.31
C ILE A 83 0.26 -12.45 -1.12
N TRP A 84 -0.69 -12.75 -2.00
CA TRP A 84 -0.46 -13.00 -3.42
C TRP A 84 -1.29 -12.07 -4.30
N ILE A 85 -0.68 -11.59 -5.37
CA ILE A 85 -1.36 -10.98 -6.51
C ILE A 85 -1.01 -11.83 -7.72
N ASN A 86 -1.92 -12.72 -8.12
CA ASN A 86 -1.73 -13.57 -9.30
C ASN A 86 -2.18 -12.87 -10.58
N GLU A 87 -3.15 -11.98 -10.47
CA GLU A 87 -3.63 -11.05 -11.50
C GLU A 87 -4.19 -9.81 -10.77
N PRO A 88 -4.24 -8.62 -11.39
CA PRO A 88 -4.64 -7.40 -10.69
C PRO A 88 -6.00 -7.49 -9.97
N SER A 89 -6.95 -8.23 -10.54
CA SER A 89 -8.29 -8.42 -9.97
C SER A 89 -8.40 -9.53 -8.93
N ARG A 90 -7.32 -10.25 -8.61
CA ARG A 90 -7.34 -11.37 -7.64
C ARG A 90 -6.17 -11.31 -6.67
N VAL A 91 -6.43 -10.68 -5.54
CA VAL A 91 -5.52 -10.62 -4.40
C VAL A 91 -5.95 -11.65 -3.35
N PHE A 92 -5.01 -12.54 -2.98
CA PHE A 92 -5.23 -13.59 -1.97
C PHE A 92 -4.37 -13.34 -0.74
N VAL A 93 -4.83 -13.85 0.40
CA VAL A 93 -4.05 -13.92 1.64
C VAL A 93 -4.05 -15.34 2.20
N ALA A 94 -3.03 -15.68 2.97
CA ALA A 94 -2.99 -16.90 3.77
C ALA A 94 -3.20 -16.60 5.24
N ARG A 95 -4.08 -17.38 5.88
CA ARG A 95 -4.31 -17.38 7.33
C ARG A 95 -4.40 -18.81 7.83
N GLY A 96 -3.62 -19.17 8.84
CA GLY A 96 -3.60 -20.53 9.38
C GLY A 96 -3.38 -21.60 8.30
N GLY A 97 -2.50 -21.32 7.33
CA GLY A 97 -2.22 -22.18 6.18
C GLY A 97 -3.35 -22.33 5.14
N ARG A 98 -4.39 -21.49 5.16
CA ARG A 98 -5.49 -21.50 4.17
C ARG A 98 -5.51 -20.23 3.33
N HIS A 99 -5.77 -20.38 2.04
CA HIS A 99 -5.88 -19.25 1.10
C HIS A 99 -7.30 -18.68 1.06
N GLU A 100 -7.39 -17.36 1.12
CA GLU A 100 -8.64 -16.61 1.10
C GLU A 100 -8.55 -15.50 0.04
N LEU A 101 -9.59 -15.37 -0.80
CA LEU A 101 -9.69 -14.26 -1.74
C LEU A 101 -10.14 -13.01 -0.99
N THR A 102 -9.43 -11.91 -1.20
CA THR A 102 -9.76 -10.61 -0.59
C THR A 102 -10.79 -9.83 -1.42
N SER A 103 -11.30 -8.74 -0.86
CA SER A 103 -12.12 -7.76 -1.59
C SER A 103 -11.30 -6.75 -2.39
N VAL A 104 -9.97 -6.80 -2.33
CA VAL A 104 -9.09 -5.87 -3.03
C VAL A 104 -9.08 -6.19 -4.53
N ILE A 105 -9.42 -5.18 -5.31
CA ILE A 105 -9.35 -5.22 -6.78
C ILE A 105 -8.37 -4.13 -7.21
N LEU A 106 -7.35 -4.53 -7.94
CA LEU A 106 -6.34 -3.62 -8.50
C LEU A 106 -6.41 -3.62 -10.02
N GLY A 107 -5.97 -2.53 -10.62
CA GLY A 107 -5.59 -2.45 -12.02
C GLY A 107 -4.11 -2.80 -12.23
N ALA A 108 -3.74 -3.12 -13.48
CA ALA A 108 -2.33 -3.43 -13.81
C ALA A 108 -1.38 -2.27 -13.49
N ALA A 109 -1.84 -1.02 -13.65
CA ALA A 109 -1.07 0.17 -13.27
C ALA A 109 -0.85 0.25 -11.76
N GLU A 110 -1.86 -0.04 -10.95
CA GLU A 110 -1.76 -0.02 -9.48
C GLU A 110 -0.82 -1.12 -8.96
N VAL A 111 -0.86 -2.31 -9.56
CA VAL A 111 0.10 -3.39 -9.26
C VAL A 111 1.53 -2.94 -9.59
N ARG A 112 1.73 -2.31 -10.74
CA ARG A 112 3.05 -1.78 -11.13
C ARG A 112 3.55 -0.72 -10.15
N GLU A 113 2.71 0.22 -9.75
CA GLU A 113 3.06 1.25 -8.76
C GLU A 113 3.39 0.63 -7.38
N LEU A 114 2.64 -0.41 -6.97
CA LEU A 114 2.94 -1.15 -5.75
C LEU A 114 4.31 -1.83 -5.82
N VAL A 115 4.62 -2.50 -6.92
CA VAL A 115 5.94 -3.13 -7.13
C VAL A 115 7.06 -2.09 -7.13
N GLU A 116 6.88 -0.95 -7.82
CA GLU A 116 7.85 0.14 -7.83
C GLU A 116 8.12 0.66 -6.41
N ARG A 117 7.06 0.88 -5.60
CA ARG A 117 7.20 1.28 -4.18
C ARG A 117 7.91 0.21 -3.34
N MET A 118 7.54 -1.04 -3.51
CA MET A 118 8.14 -2.18 -2.79
C MET A 118 9.65 -2.31 -3.06
N LEU A 119 10.09 -2.04 -4.29
CA LEU A 119 11.49 -2.16 -4.68
C LEU A 119 12.32 -0.92 -4.40
N ALA A 120 11.70 0.25 -4.25
CA ALA A 120 12.38 1.53 -4.07
C ALA A 120 13.34 1.56 -2.86
N THR A 121 13.00 0.88 -1.75
CA THR A 121 13.87 0.79 -0.56
C THR A 121 14.95 -0.28 -0.70
N SER A 122 14.75 -1.29 -1.55
CA SER A 122 15.67 -2.41 -1.75
C SER A 122 16.83 -2.10 -2.72
N GLY A 123 16.71 -1.04 -3.52
CA GLY A 123 17.65 -0.72 -4.60
C GLY A 123 17.64 -1.74 -5.76
N ARG A 124 16.68 -2.66 -5.78
CA ARG A 124 16.50 -3.64 -6.86
C ARG A 124 15.67 -3.06 -8.01
N ARG A 125 15.81 -3.67 -9.18
CA ARG A 125 15.08 -3.29 -10.40
C ARG A 125 14.41 -4.52 -11.00
N LEU A 126 13.30 -4.29 -11.68
CA LEU A 126 12.52 -5.29 -12.39
C LEU A 126 12.27 -4.76 -13.80
N ASP A 127 12.77 -5.46 -14.81
CA ASP A 127 12.63 -5.06 -16.22
C ASP A 127 12.64 -6.28 -17.14
N LEU A 128 12.53 -6.08 -18.45
CA LEU A 128 12.45 -7.19 -19.41
C LEU A 128 13.75 -8.01 -19.51
N SER A 129 14.90 -7.46 -19.09
CA SER A 129 16.17 -8.20 -19.05
C SER A 129 16.31 -9.01 -17.76
N GLN A 130 15.67 -8.56 -16.69
CA GLN A 130 15.56 -9.27 -15.41
C GLN A 130 14.08 -9.38 -15.00
N PRO A 131 13.35 -10.39 -15.51
CA PRO A 131 11.89 -10.47 -15.40
C PRO A 131 11.39 -10.97 -14.04
N PHE A 132 12.27 -11.16 -13.07
CA PHE A 132 11.90 -11.47 -11.69
C PHE A 132 12.88 -10.85 -10.70
N VAL A 133 12.41 -10.62 -9.47
CA VAL A 133 13.22 -10.06 -8.40
C VAL A 133 12.81 -10.61 -7.05
N ASP A 134 13.81 -10.86 -6.20
CA ASP A 134 13.63 -11.13 -4.78
C ASP A 134 14.15 -9.93 -3.98
N ALA A 135 13.37 -9.52 -2.98
CA ALA A 135 13.71 -8.40 -2.10
C ALA A 135 13.23 -8.64 -0.66
N THR A 136 13.66 -7.76 0.23
CA THR A 136 13.16 -7.67 1.60
C THR A 136 12.48 -6.32 1.77
N LEU A 137 11.21 -6.35 2.15
CA LEU A 137 10.43 -5.17 2.47
C LEU A 137 10.81 -4.63 3.86
N PRO A 138 10.50 -3.36 4.15
CA PRO A 138 10.48 -2.86 5.53
C PRO A 138 9.67 -3.81 6.44
N GLY A 139 10.13 -4.03 7.67
CA GLY A 139 9.56 -5.03 8.57
C GLY A 139 10.08 -6.47 8.35
N GLY A 140 10.96 -6.69 7.36
CA GLY A 140 11.63 -7.97 7.14
C GLY A 140 10.84 -8.96 6.28
N HIS A 141 9.67 -8.57 5.78
CA HIS A 141 8.87 -9.42 4.88
C HIS A 141 9.64 -9.72 3.61
N ARG A 142 9.50 -10.95 3.09
CA ARG A 142 10.15 -11.37 1.85
C ARG A 142 9.22 -11.09 0.68
N LEU A 143 9.77 -10.50 -0.36
CA LEU A 143 9.07 -10.21 -1.60
C LEU A 143 9.65 -11.02 -2.74
N HIS A 144 8.76 -11.60 -3.54
CA HIS A 144 9.06 -12.15 -4.85
C HIS A 144 8.13 -11.53 -5.89
N VAL A 145 8.68 -11.01 -6.98
CA VAL A 145 7.89 -10.44 -8.09
C VAL A 145 8.34 -11.05 -9.40
N VAL A 146 7.38 -11.36 -10.28
CA VAL A 146 7.61 -11.86 -11.63
C VAL A 146 6.84 -11.01 -12.64
N LEU A 147 7.50 -10.54 -13.69
CA LEU A 147 6.83 -9.95 -14.85
C LEU A 147 6.28 -11.08 -15.72
N GLU A 148 4.96 -11.16 -15.88
CA GLU A 148 4.27 -12.22 -16.65
C GLU A 148 4.37 -12.03 -18.19
N GLY A 149 5.45 -11.41 -18.67
CA GLY A 149 5.69 -11.13 -20.08
C GLY A 149 4.71 -10.13 -20.72
N ILE A 150 4.98 -9.78 -21.98
CA ILE A 150 4.19 -8.78 -22.74
C ILE A 150 2.73 -9.23 -22.94
N SER A 151 2.46 -10.55 -22.92
CA SER A 151 1.15 -11.11 -23.22
C SER A 151 0.10 -10.94 -22.12
N ARG A 152 0.50 -10.93 -20.83
CA ARG A 152 -0.42 -10.74 -19.71
C ARG A 152 -0.52 -9.30 -19.25
N GLY A 153 0.54 -8.51 -19.43
CA GLY A 153 0.53 -7.06 -19.15
C GLY A 153 0.48 -6.70 -17.66
N PHE A 154 0.78 -7.63 -16.75
CA PHE A 154 0.86 -7.37 -15.31
C PHE A 154 2.00 -8.16 -14.65
N ALA A 155 2.34 -7.81 -13.40
CA ALA A 155 3.29 -8.55 -12.58
C ALA A 155 2.55 -9.44 -11.57
N ALA A 156 3.06 -10.65 -11.34
CA ALA A 156 2.66 -11.48 -10.23
C ALA A 156 3.52 -11.13 -9.00
N VAL A 157 2.89 -11.04 -7.83
CA VAL A 157 3.54 -10.62 -6.58
C VAL A 157 3.26 -11.65 -5.50
N ASN A 158 4.29 -12.05 -4.76
CA ASN A 158 4.17 -12.79 -3.51
C ASN A 158 4.91 -12.05 -2.40
N ILE A 159 4.22 -11.82 -1.29
CA ILE A 159 4.78 -11.28 -0.05
C ILE A 159 4.63 -12.36 1.01
N ARG A 160 5.74 -12.87 1.54
CA ARG A 160 5.73 -13.72 2.72
C ARG A 160 6.09 -12.88 3.93
N LYS A 161 5.16 -12.74 4.86
CA LYS A 161 5.36 -11.89 6.03
C LYS A 161 6.39 -12.55 6.94
N PHE A 162 7.33 -11.73 7.41
CA PHE A 162 8.14 -12.10 8.55
C PHE A 162 7.26 -12.01 9.79
N ALA A 163 6.89 -13.17 10.34
CA ALA A 163 6.31 -13.23 11.67
C ALA A 163 7.43 -12.90 12.66
N GLY A 164 7.53 -11.63 13.04
CA GLY A 164 8.15 -11.29 14.31
C GLY A 164 7.41 -12.08 15.38
N CYS A 165 8.14 -13.00 16.03
CA CYS A 165 7.68 -13.90 17.08
C CYS A 165 6.49 -13.37 17.87
N LEU A 166 5.46 -14.21 18.06
CA LEU A 166 4.44 -14.02 19.09
C LEU A 166 5.06 -13.34 20.31
N LEU A 167 4.49 -12.21 20.73
CA LEU A 167 4.58 -11.83 22.12
C LEU A 167 3.94 -12.97 22.92
N LEU A 168 4.78 -13.88 23.41
CA LEU A 168 4.56 -14.54 24.68
C LEU A 168 4.57 -13.42 25.73
N GLU A 169 3.42 -12.79 25.94
CA GLU A 169 3.14 -12.13 27.20
C GLU A 169 2.53 -13.16 28.15
N VAL A 170 3.43 -13.61 29.04
CA VAL A 170 3.26 -14.04 30.45
C VAL A 170 2.13 -15.00 30.82
#